data_AF-A0A509LJY8-F1
#
_entry.id   AF-A0A509LJY8-F1
#
_cell.length_a   1.000
_cell.length_b   1.000
_cell.length_c   1.000
_cell.angle_alpha   90.00
_cell.angle_beta   90.00
_cell.angle_gamma   90.00
#
_symmetry.space_group_name_H-M   'P 1'
#
loop_
_entity.id
_entity.type
_entity.pdbx_description
1 polymer ?
#
loop_
_entity_poly.entity_id
_entity_poly.type
_entity_poly.pdbx_seq_one_letter_code
_entity_poly.pdbx_strand_id
1 'polypeptide(L)'
;GDLALARDIYFNQILPIVDVMAKNLNPTGTIKAGICARGVEVGRPRRPGHHVGSDEDAKIHILMDKIVQAEADTAEKLSKYEQLYK
;
A
#
# COMPACT_ATOMS: atom_id res chain seq x y z
N GLY A 1 -4.91 -12.67 20.17
CA GLY A 1 -4.63 -11.87 18.96
C GLY A 1 -3.52 -12.54 18.21
N ASP A 2 -3.62 -12.65 16.89
CA ASP A 2 -2.62 -13.31 16.06
C ASP A 2 -1.44 -12.36 15.79
N LEU A 3 -0.38 -12.49 16.61
CA LEU A 3 0.83 -11.67 16.48
C LEU A 3 1.63 -11.99 15.21
N ALA A 4 1.53 -13.22 14.69
CA ALA A 4 2.23 -13.60 13.46
C ALA A 4 1.58 -12.89 12.27
N LEU A 5 0.24 -12.91 12.19
CA LEU A 5 -0.50 -12.15 11.19
C LEU A 5 -0.22 -10.64 11.25
N ALA A 6 -0.23 -10.06 12.45
CA ALA A 6 0.07 -8.65 12.63
C ALA A 6 1.49 -8.30 12.14
N ARG A 7 2.46 -9.17 12.40
CA ARG A 7 3.84 -9.03 11.91
C ARG A 7 3.89 -9.07 10.39
N ASP A 8 3.20 -10.02 9.76
CA ASP A 8 3.17 -10.16 8.30
C ASP A 8 2.54 -8.95 7.63
N ILE A 9 1.41 -8.45 8.13
CA ILE A 9 0.77 -7.22 7.63
C ILE A 9 1.74 -6.04 7.76
N TYR A 10 2.38 -5.88 8.93
CA TYR A 10 3.28 -4.77 9.17
C TYR A 10 4.46 -4.76 8.18
N PHE A 11 5.16 -5.89 8.02
CA PHE A 11 6.36 -5.93 7.19
C PHE A 11 6.07 -5.98 5.69
N ASN A 12 4.97 -6.64 5.27
CA ASN A 12 4.70 -6.83 3.85
C ASN A 12 3.78 -5.77 3.26
N GLN A 13 2.94 -5.12 4.06
CA GLN A 13 1.94 -4.16 3.57
C GLN A 13 2.22 -2.73 4.05
N ILE A 14 2.54 -2.53 5.33
CA ILE A 14 2.66 -1.18 5.91
C ILE A 14 4.05 -0.58 5.73
N LEU A 15 5.10 -1.29 6.15
CA LEU A 15 6.48 -0.79 6.15
C LEU A 15 6.96 -0.34 4.76
N PRO A 16 6.64 -1.03 3.65
CA PRO A 16 7.02 -0.57 2.31
C PRO A 16 6.43 0.79 1.94
N ILE A 17 5.21 1.11 2.38
CA ILE A 17 4.59 2.43 2.16
C ILE A 17 5.37 3.50 2.93
N VAL A 18 5.70 3.21 4.19
CA VAL A 18 6.48 4.12 5.05
C VAL A 18 7.86 4.39 4.45
N ASP A 19 8.52 3.37 3.90
CA ASP A 19 9.83 3.52 3.24
C ASP A 19 9.77 4.41 2.00
N VAL A 20 8.71 4.32 1.21
CA VAL A 20 8.49 5.21 0.05
C VAL A 20 8.23 6.64 0.53
N MET A 21 7.41 6.83 1.56
CA MET A 21 7.13 8.15 2.12
C MET A 21 8.36 8.80 2.74
N ALA A 22 9.20 8.04 3.45
CA ALA A 22 10.41 8.55 4.09
C ALA A 22 11.46 9.04 3.10
N LYS A 23 11.50 8.47 1.90
CA LYS A 23 12.45 8.84 0.83
C LYS A 23 11.97 10.01 -0.03
N ASN A 24 10.70 10.42 0.08
CA ASN A 24 10.12 11.44 -0.78
C ASN A 24 9.88 12.75 0.01
N LEU A 25 10.38 13.87 -0.50
CA LEU A 25 10.16 15.21 0.07
C LEU A 25 8.74 15.75 -0.17
N ASN A 26 7.88 14.97 -0.82
CA ASN A 26 6.51 15.32 -1.20
C ASN A 26 5.50 14.24 -0.75
N PRO A 27 5.25 14.11 0.57
CA PRO A 27 4.41 13.04 1.12
C PRO A 27 2.97 13.08 0.60
N THR A 28 2.41 14.28 0.36
CA THR A 28 1.07 14.42 -0.21
C THR A 28 0.99 13.90 -1.64
N GLY A 29 2.01 14.14 -2.46
CA GLY A 29 2.12 13.59 -3.81
C GLY A 29 2.14 12.07 -3.80
N THR A 30 2.99 11.48 -2.95
CA THR A 30 3.11 10.03 -2.78
C THR A 30 1.79 9.38 -2.34
N ILE A 31 1.12 9.94 -1.34
CA ILE A 31 -0.16 9.42 -0.85
C ILE A 31 -1.22 9.47 -1.96
N LYS A 32 -1.35 10.61 -2.67
CA LYS A 32 -2.33 10.73 -3.74
C LYS A 32 -2.05 9.77 -4.89
N ALA A 33 -0.78 9.59 -5.27
CA ALA A 33 -0.40 8.60 -6.28
C ALA A 33 -0.78 7.17 -5.86
N GLY A 34 -0.52 6.80 -4.59
CA GLY A 34 -0.92 5.50 -4.06
C GLY A 34 -2.44 5.28 -4.06
N ILE A 35 -3.23 6.31 -3.73
CA ILE A 35 -4.69 6.24 -3.78
C ILE A 35 -5.19 6.08 -5.22
N CYS A 36 -4.62 6.85 -6.16
CA CYS A 36 -4.91 6.72 -7.59
C CYS A 36 -4.52 5.33 -8.13
N ALA A 37 -3.41 4.77 -7.67
CA ALA A 37 -2.96 3.42 -8.05
C ALA A 37 -3.94 2.32 -7.62
N ARG A 38 -4.77 2.58 -6.59
CA ARG A 38 -5.90 1.71 -6.21
C ARG A 38 -7.20 2.02 -6.96
N GLY A 39 -7.14 2.82 -8.01
CA GLY A 39 -8.28 3.19 -8.86
C GLY A 39 -9.19 4.28 -8.28
N VAL A 40 -8.77 4.99 -7.23
CA VAL A 40 -9.56 6.07 -6.61
C VAL A 40 -9.06 7.44 -7.07
N GLU A 41 -9.91 8.19 -7.78
CA GLU A 41 -9.55 9.52 -8.28
C GLU A 41 -9.58 10.59 -7.17
N VAL A 42 -8.43 11.15 -6.82
CA VAL A 42 -8.28 12.20 -5.77
C VAL A 42 -7.69 13.51 -6.28
N GLY A 43 -7.60 13.66 -7.60
CA GLY A 43 -7.01 14.81 -8.28
C GLY A 43 -5.53 15.05 -7.93
N ARG A 44 -5.03 16.25 -8.23
CA ARG A 44 -3.61 16.60 -8.04
C ARG A 44 -3.35 17.26 -6.68
N PRO A 45 -2.13 17.19 -6.13
CA PRO A 45 -1.74 17.98 -4.96
C PRO A 45 -1.85 19.49 -5.23
N ARG A 46 -2.30 20.26 -4.23
CA ARG A 46 -2.31 21.72 -4.29
C ARG A 46 -0.90 22.26 -4.02
N ARG A 47 -0.53 23.36 -4.67
CA ARG A 47 0.76 24.03 -4.45
C ARG A 47 0.96 24.43 -2.98
N PRO A 48 2.18 24.32 -2.42
CA PRO A 48 3.45 24.02 -3.12
C PRO A 48 3.70 22.53 -3.41
N GLY A 49 2.79 21.63 -3.02
CA GLY A 49 2.85 20.22 -3.40
C GLY A 49 2.76 20.04 -4.92
N HIS A 50 3.36 18.96 -5.41
CA HIS A 50 3.37 18.58 -6.83
C HIS A 50 3.00 17.11 -6.98
N HIS A 51 2.74 16.66 -8.19
CA HIS A 51 2.61 15.23 -8.45
C HIS A 51 4.00 14.56 -8.40
N VAL A 52 4.06 13.28 -8.07
CA VAL A 52 5.32 12.51 -8.11
C VAL A 52 5.85 12.42 -9.54
N GLY A 53 7.14 12.15 -9.71
CA GLY A 53 7.73 11.92 -11.03
C GLY A 53 7.24 10.60 -11.65
N SER A 54 7.35 10.43 -12.97
CA SER A 54 6.91 9.22 -13.68
C SER A 54 7.51 7.92 -13.12
N ASP A 55 8.80 7.96 -12.79
CA ASP A 55 9.51 6.79 -12.27
C ASP A 55 9.08 6.42 -10.85
N GLU A 56 8.73 7.44 -10.06
CA GLU A 56 8.18 7.25 -8.71
C GLU A 56 6.75 6.73 -8.78
N ASP A 57 5.95 7.27 -9.69
CA ASP A 57 4.57 6.85 -9.94
C ASP A 57 4.52 5.36 -10.33
N ALA A 58 5.36 4.93 -11.27
CA ALA A 58 5.47 3.52 -11.65
C ALA A 58 5.87 2.61 -10.48
N LYS A 59 6.80 3.06 -9.61
CA LYS A 59 7.18 2.31 -8.41
C LYS A 59 6.04 2.22 -7.40
N ILE A 60 5.27 3.28 -7.23
CA ILE A 60 4.10 3.31 -6.36
C ILE A 60 3.03 2.36 -6.87
N HIS A 61 2.76 2.33 -8.18
CA HIS A 61 1.84 1.38 -8.79
C HIS A 61 2.25 -0.07 -8.53
N ILE A 62 3.51 -0.42 -8.82
CA ILE A 62 4.03 -1.78 -8.56
C ILE A 62 3.93 -2.14 -7.08
N LEU A 63 4.19 -1.18 -6.17
CA LEU A 63 4.06 -1.41 -4.73
C LEU A 63 2.60 -1.67 -4.34
N MET A 64 1.66 -0.86 -4.83
CA MET A 64 0.24 -1.03 -4.51
C MET A 64 -0.30 -2.36 -5.04
N ASP A 65 0.11 -2.80 -6.23
CA ASP A 65 -0.26 -4.11 -6.77
C ASP A 65 0.22 -5.25 -5.86
N LYS A 66 1.46 -5.15 -5.34
CA LYS A 66 2.00 -6.14 -4.38
C LYS A 66 1.21 -6.16 -3.07
N ILE A 67 0.79 -4.99 -2.58
CA ILE A 67 -0.01 -4.89 -1.35
C ILE A 67 -1.38 -5.53 -1.57
N VAL A 68 -2.04 -5.25 -2.70
CA VAL A 68 -3.32 -5.86 -3.06
C VAL A 68 -3.21 -7.39 -3.12
N GLN A 69 -2.14 -7.92 -3.72
CA GLN A 69 -1.89 -9.36 -3.73
C GLN A 69 -1.69 -9.90 -2.30
N ALA A 70 -0.90 -9.22 -1.47
CA ALA A 70 -0.66 -9.65 -0.08
C ALA A 70 -1.94 -9.61 0.77
N GLU A 71 -2.84 -8.64 0.53
CA GLU A 71 -4.16 -8.57 1.16
C GLU A 71 -5.03 -9.76 0.75
N ALA A 72 -5.06 -10.12 -0.53
CA ALA A 72 -5.79 -11.28 -1.04
C ALA A 72 -5.28 -12.60 -0.44
N ASP A 73 -3.96 -12.81 -0.41
CA ASP A 73 -3.33 -13.99 0.19
C ASP A 73 -3.64 -14.09 1.69
N THR A 74 -3.68 -12.95 2.38
CA THR A 74 -4.02 -12.87 3.80
C THR A 74 -5.48 -13.24 4.03
N ALA A 75 -6.40 -12.72 3.21
CA ALA A 75 -7.82 -13.03 3.28
C ALA A 75 -8.09 -14.52 3.00
N GLU A 76 -7.40 -15.12 2.03
CA GLU A 76 -7.52 -16.55 1.73
C GLU A 76 -7.06 -17.42 2.91
N LYS A 77 -5.93 -17.10 3.53
CA LYS A 77 -5.42 -17.81 4.72
C LYS A 77 -6.42 -17.75 5.88
N LEU A 78 -6.99 -16.57 6.15
CA LEU A 78 -8.00 -16.40 7.19
C LEU A 78 -9.26 -17.21 6.91
N SER A 79 -9.76 -17.20 5.67
CA SER A 79 -10.93 -18.00 5.27
C SER A 79 -10.68 -19.50 5.46
N LYS A 80 -9.50 -20.01 5.09
CA LYS A 80 -9.14 -21.43 5.27
C LYS A 80 -9.08 -21.80 6.75
N TYR A 81 -8.47 -20.95 7.57
CA TYR A 81 -8.41 -21.17 9.02
C TYR A 81 -9.81 -21.24 9.63
N GLU A 82 -10.71 -20.33 9.25
CA GLU A 82 -12.09 -20.37 9.73
C GLU A 82 -12.84 -21.63 9.31
N GLN A 83 -12.62 -22.16 8.10
CA GLN A 83 -13.25 -23.40 7.64
C GLN A 83 -12.74 -24.66 8.34
N LEU A 84 -11.48 -24.68 8.78
CA LEU A 84 -10.85 -25.82 9.44
C LEU A 84 -11.21 -25.96 10.92
N TYR A 85 -11.54 -24.84 11.57
CA TYR A 85 -11.70 -24.75 13.02
C TYR A 85 -13.07 -24.22 13.48
N LYS A 86 -14.03 -24.07 12.55
CA LYS A 86 -15.47 -23.90 12.84
C LYS A 86 -16.24 -25.15 12.43
#